data_AF-A0A2E6Z320-F1
#
_entry.id   AF-A0A2E6Z320-F1
#
_cell.length_a   1.000
_cell.length_b   1.000
_cell.length_c   1.000
_cell.angle_alpha   90.00
_cell.angle_beta   90.00
_cell.angle_gamma   90.00
#
_symmetry.space_group_name_H-M   'P 1'
#
loop_
_entity.id
_entity.type
_entity.pdbx_description
1 polymer ?
#
loop_
_entity_poly.entity_id
_entity_poly.type
_entity_poly.pdbx_seq_one_letter_code
_entity_poly.pdbx_strand_id
1 'polypeptide(L)'
;PLFQYHDAFNPDKEKVDDFKKRYREGKVGDVEVKKDLVESLNNFLLPIREKRKYYENNPKEVEEALMNGTNRARDVAKKTMEMVRSAMKINSYTSSWK
;
A
#
# COMPACT_ATOMS: atom_id res chain seq x y z
N PRO A 1 -14.02 15.87 -7.23
CA PRO A 1 -12.82 15.00 -7.20
C PRO A 1 -11.47 15.71 -7.47
N LEU A 2 -11.37 16.68 -8.40
CA LEU A 2 -10.09 17.28 -8.80
C LEU A 2 -9.19 17.71 -7.62
N PHE A 3 -9.70 18.57 -6.72
CA PHE A 3 -8.92 19.04 -5.57
C PHE A 3 -8.66 17.97 -4.50
N GLN A 4 -9.52 16.96 -4.36
CA GLN A 4 -9.27 15.83 -3.45
C GLN A 4 -8.01 15.06 -3.86
N TYR A 5 -7.76 14.95 -5.17
CA TYR A 5 -6.55 14.31 -5.68
C TYR A 5 -5.32 15.19 -5.48
N HIS A 6 -5.43 16.51 -5.69
CA HIS A 6 -4.33 17.43 -5.33
C HIS A 6 -4.00 17.35 -3.84
N ASP A 7 -5.01 17.35 -2.97
CA ASP A 7 -4.83 17.28 -1.53
C ASP A 7 -4.14 15.97 -1.11
N ALA A 8 -4.41 14.86 -1.79
CA ALA A 8 -3.78 13.58 -1.52
C ALA A 8 -2.36 13.46 -2.10
N PHE A 9 -2.12 13.93 -3.33
CA PHE A 9 -0.93 13.55 -4.10
C PHE A 9 0.02 14.70 -4.44
N ASN A 10 -0.44 15.95 -4.42
CA ASN A 10 0.44 17.09 -4.69
C ASN A 10 1.15 17.49 -3.37
N PRO A 11 2.50 17.50 -3.32
CA PRO A 11 3.25 17.86 -2.12
C PRO A 11 3.22 19.38 -1.83
N ASP A 12 3.04 20.22 -2.85
CA ASP A 12 3.01 21.67 -2.72
C ASP A 12 1.59 22.14 -2.33
N LYS A 13 1.34 22.22 -1.02
CA LYS A 13 0.04 22.60 -0.48
C LYS A 13 -0.31 24.07 -0.71
N GLU A 14 0.68 24.95 -0.71
CA GLU A 14 0.47 26.38 -0.95
C GLU A 14 -0.03 26.62 -2.37
N LYS A 15 0.58 25.96 -3.36
CA LYS A 15 0.13 26.01 -4.75
C LYS A 15 -1.29 25.45 -4.92
N VAL A 16 -1.61 24.36 -4.22
CA VAL A 16 -2.97 23.77 -4.27
C VAL A 16 -4.00 24.73 -3.68
N ASP A 17 -3.68 25.43 -2.60
CA ASP A 17 -4.60 26.40 -1.99
C ASP A 17 -4.78 27.65 -2.87
N ASP A 18 -3.73 28.11 -3.56
CA ASP A 18 -3.85 29.13 -4.61
C ASP A 18 -4.77 28.66 -5.75
N PHE A 19 -4.59 27.43 -6.24
CA PHE A 19 -5.48 26.87 -7.25
C PHE A 19 -6.94 26.84 -6.77
N LYS A 20 -7.20 26.39 -5.53
CA LYS A 20 -8.56 26.39 -4.97
C LYS A 20 -9.14 27.79 -4.94
N LYS A 21 -8.36 28.79 -4.52
CA LYS A 21 -8.79 30.20 -4.48
C LYS A 21 -9.14 30.70 -5.87
N ARG A 22 -8.21 30.63 -6.83
CA ARG A 22 -8.43 31.08 -8.21
C ARG A 22 -9.58 30.33 -8.89
N TYR A 23 -9.76 29.05 -8.58
CA TYR A 23 -10.82 28.23 -9.16
C TYR A 23 -12.21 28.67 -8.68
N ARG A 24 -12.35 28.99 -7.38
CA ARG A 24 -13.59 29.57 -6.83
C ARG A 24 -13.89 30.95 -7.40
N GLU A 25 -12.85 31.74 -7.69
CA GLU A 25 -12.96 33.06 -8.31
C GLU A 25 -13.19 33.01 -9.83
N GLY A 26 -13.19 31.82 -10.46
CA GLY A 26 -13.34 31.66 -11.91
C GLY A 26 -12.13 32.17 -12.73
N LYS A 27 -10.97 32.33 -12.09
CA LYS A 27 -9.74 32.91 -12.67
C LYS A 27 -8.74 31.88 -13.19
N VAL A 28 -9.03 30.58 -13.07
CA VAL A 28 -8.20 29.50 -13.58
C VAL A 28 -9.07 28.42 -14.21
N GLY A 29 -8.60 27.86 -15.33
CA GLY A 29 -9.31 26.81 -16.06
C GLY A 29 -8.90 25.40 -15.61
N ASP A 30 -9.80 24.45 -15.84
CA ASP A 30 -9.60 23.01 -15.56
C ASP A 30 -8.32 22.43 -16.15
N VAL A 31 -7.92 22.90 -17.34
CA VAL A 31 -6.76 22.38 -18.07
C VAL A 31 -5.46 22.66 -17.31
N GLU A 32 -5.32 23.84 -16.72
CA GLU A 32 -4.13 24.22 -15.95
C GLU A 32 -4.01 23.36 -14.68
N VAL A 33 -5.10 23.30 -13.90
CA VAL A 33 -5.15 22.53 -12.66
C VAL A 33 -4.90 21.04 -12.92
N LYS A 34 -5.51 20.48 -13.97
CA LYS A 34 -5.31 19.06 -14.34
C LYS A 34 -3.89 18.76 -14.82
N LYS A 35 -3.23 19.68 -15.53
CA LYS A 35 -1.83 19.49 -15.96
C LYS A 35 -0.91 19.36 -14.75
N ASP A 36 -1.06 20.25 -13.78
CA ASP A 36 -0.32 20.17 -12.52
C ASP A 36 -0.61 18.89 -11.74
N LEU A 37 -1.87 18.46 -11.71
CA LEU A 37 -2.24 17.20 -11.07
C LEU A 37 -1.54 16.01 -11.73
N VAL A 38 -1.53 15.96 -13.06
CA VAL A 38 -0.91 14.87 -13.83
C VAL A 38 0.59 14.80 -13.56
N GLU A 39 1.26 15.95 -13.47
CA GLU A 39 2.66 16.02 -13.10
C GLU A 39 2.89 15.47 -11.68
N SER A 40 2.11 15.95 -10.70
CA SER A 40 2.18 15.48 -9.31
C SER A 40 1.96 13.96 -9.20
N LEU A 41 0.94 13.44 -9.89
CA LEU A 41 0.62 12.01 -9.91
C LEU A 41 1.72 11.19 -10.57
N ASN A 42 2.29 11.66 -11.68
CA ASN A 42 3.38 10.94 -12.34
C ASN A 42 4.64 10.93 -11.48
N ASN A 43 4.99 12.05 -10.84
CA ASN A 43 6.12 12.11 -9.91
C ASN A 43 5.94 11.15 -8.73
N PHE A 44 4.72 11.07 -8.17
CA PHE A 44 4.38 10.12 -7.12
C PHE A 44 4.46 8.65 -7.59
N LEU A 45 3.93 8.35 -8.78
CA LEU A 45 3.83 6.98 -9.30
C LEU A 45 5.14 6.47 -9.92
N LEU A 46 6.03 7.35 -10.37
CA LEU A 46 7.29 6.98 -11.05
C LEU A 46 8.13 5.99 -10.23
N PRO A 47 8.49 6.25 -8.96
CA PRO A 47 9.30 5.30 -8.19
C PRO A 47 8.57 3.96 -7.95
N ILE A 48 7.24 3.97 -7.84
CA ILE A 48 6.43 2.75 -7.71
C ILE A 48 6.48 1.93 -9.01
N ARG A 49 6.35 2.59 -10.17
CA ARG A 49 6.43 1.95 -11.49
C ARG A 49 7.80 1.37 -11.77
N GLU A 50 8.87 2.09 -11.40
CA GLU A 50 10.25 1.60 -11.51
C GLU A 50 10.47 0.36 -10.64
N LYS A 51 10.06 0.41 -9.37
CA LYS A 51 10.17 -0.74 -8.46
C LYS A 51 9.31 -1.93 -8.91
N ARG A 52 8.11 -1.68 -9.44
CA ARG A 52 7.26 -2.71 -10.04
C ARG A 52 7.97 -3.37 -11.22
N LYS A 53 8.52 -2.58 -12.15
CA LYS A 53 9.27 -3.08 -13.32
C LYS A 53 10.51 -3.87 -12.90
N TYR A 54 11.20 -3.47 -11.83
CA TYR A 54 12.29 -4.24 -11.25
C TYR A 54 11.81 -5.64 -10.82
N TYR A 55 10.75 -5.73 -10.03
CA TYR A 55 10.24 -7.04 -9.58
C TYR A 55 9.59 -7.89 -10.67
N GLU A 56 9.01 -7.27 -11.70
CA GLU A 56 8.55 -7.99 -12.90
C GLU A 56 9.71 -8.73 -13.58
N ASN A 57 10.91 -8.16 -13.57
CA ASN A 57 12.12 -8.79 -14.11
C ASN A 57 12.84 -9.71 -13.10
N ASN A 58 12.50 -9.62 -11.81
CA ASN A 58 13.10 -10.41 -10.73
C ASN A 58 12.04 -11.21 -9.95
N PRO A 59 11.28 -12.12 -10.61
CA PRO A 59 10.16 -12.81 -9.99
C PRO A 59 10.57 -13.71 -8.80
N LYS A 60 11.80 -14.22 -8.80
CA LYS A 60 12.33 -15.04 -7.70
C LYS A 60 12.40 -14.27 -6.38
N GLU A 61 12.75 -12.99 -6.41
CA GLU A 61 12.77 -12.15 -5.19
C GLU A 61 11.36 -11.97 -4.62
N VAL A 62 10.35 -11.86 -5.49
CA VAL A 62 8.94 -11.77 -5.07
C VAL A 62 8.50 -13.06 -4.40
N GLU A 63 8.81 -14.21 -5.01
CA GLU A 63 8.52 -15.53 -4.44
C GLU A 63 9.20 -15.72 -3.08
N GLU A 64 10.50 -15.38 -2.98
CA GLU A 64 11.26 -15.48 -1.74
C GLU A 64 10.66 -14.59 -0.63
N ALA A 65 10.26 -13.35 -0.96
CA ALA A 65 9.60 -12.46 -0.02
C ALA A 65 8.29 -13.05 0.53
N LEU A 66 7.48 -13.67 -0.34
CA LEU A 66 6.23 -14.34 0.04
C LEU A 66 6.48 -15.59 0.89
N MET A 67 7.45 -16.42 0.53
CA MET A 67 7.82 -17.61 1.30
C MET A 67 8.33 -17.23 2.70
N ASN A 68 9.18 -16.22 2.79
CA ASN A 68 9.71 -15.71 4.06
C ASN A 68 8.61 -15.11 4.94
N GLY A 69 7.64 -14.41 4.36
CA GLY A 69 6.45 -13.92 5.09
C GLY A 69 5.58 -15.07 5.60
N THR A 70 5.34 -16.06 4.74
CA THR A 70 4.53 -17.25 5.05
C THR A 70 5.14 -18.07 6.19
N ASN A 71 6.46 -18.28 6.18
CA ASN A 71 7.15 -19.03 7.22
C ASN A 71 7.07 -18.31 8.57
N ARG A 72 7.29 -17.00 8.60
CA ARG A 72 7.13 -16.19 9.83
C ARG A 72 5.70 -16.25 10.36
N ALA A 73 4.70 -16.11 9.49
CA ALA A 73 3.30 -16.21 9.89
C ALA A 73 2.93 -17.61 10.40
N ARG A 74 3.48 -18.67 9.79
CA ARG A 74 3.27 -20.06 10.20
C ARG A 74 3.79 -20.32 11.61
N ASP A 75 4.95 -19.78 11.98
CA ASP A 75 5.51 -19.93 13.32
C ASP A 75 4.63 -19.26 14.38
N VAL A 76 4.12 -18.07 14.08
CA VAL A 76 3.16 -17.36 14.95
C VAL A 76 1.86 -18.15 15.06
N ALA A 77 1.31 -18.60 13.94
CA ALA A 77 0.08 -19.38 13.91
C ALA A 77 0.20 -20.69 14.69
N LYS A 78 1.35 -21.37 14.61
CA LYS A 78 1.61 -22.61 15.37
C LYS A 78 1.52 -22.36 16.87
N LYS A 79 2.19 -21.33 17.38
CA LYS A 79 2.13 -20.94 18.80
C LYS A 79 0.69 -20.59 19.23
N THR A 80 -0.04 -19.85 18.39
CA THR A 80 -1.45 -19.55 18.65
C THR A 80 -2.30 -20.81 18.75
N MET A 81 -2.11 -21.75 17.83
CA MET A 81 -2.86 -23.01 17.84
C MET A 81 -2.51 -23.91 19.03
N GLU A 82 -1.27 -23.87 19.53
CA GLU A 82 -0.91 -24.54 20.78
C GLU A 82 -1.67 -23.97 21.97
N MET A 83 -1.78 -22.64 22.08
CA MET A 83 -2.58 -21.99 23.13
C MET A 83 -4.07 -22.32 23.00
N VAL A 84 -4.63 -22.27 21.79
CA VAL A 84 -6.04 -22.61 21.53
C VAL A 84 -6.33 -24.05 21.94
N ARG A 85 -5.51 -25.02 21.49
CA ARG A 85 -5.72 -26.43 21.83
C ARG A 85 -5.54 -26.70 23.33
N SER A 86 -4.64 -25.97 24.00
CA SER A 86 -4.49 -26.01 25.46
C SER A 86 -5.74 -25.52 26.18
N ALA A 87 -6.27 -24.36 25.78
CA ALA A 87 -7.49 -23.78 26.35
C ALA A 87 -8.73 -24.67 26.13
N MET A 88 -8.80 -25.30 24.96
CA MET A 88 -9.86 -26.25 24.60
C MET A 88 -9.68 -27.65 25.22
N LYS A 89 -8.57 -27.89 25.94
CA LYS A 89 -8.22 -29.19 26.55
C LYS A 89 -8.13 -30.36 25.56
N ILE A 90 -7.78 -30.09 24.29
CA ILE A 90 -7.65 -31.12 23.24
C ILE A 90 -6.19 -31.51 22.96
N ASN A 91 -5.22 -30.99 23.72
CA ASN A 91 -3.79 -31.31 23.58
C ASN A 91 -3.47 -32.80 23.83
N SER A 92 -4.21 -33.48 24.71
CA SER A 92 -3.92 -34.87 25.10
C SER A 92 -4.39 -35.90 24.06
N TYR A 93 -5.42 -35.58 23.27
CA TYR A 93 -5.98 -36.51 22.28
C TYR A 93 -5.07 -36.71 21.05
N THR A 94 -4.19 -35.74 20.76
CA THR A 94 -3.26 -35.82 19.62
C THR A 94 -1.95 -36.56 19.94
N SER A 95 -1.62 -36.78 21.22
CA SER A 95 -0.40 -37.50 21.61
C SER A 95 -0.56 -39.03 21.69
N SER A 96 -1.80 -39.55 21.70
CA SER A 96 -2.08 -40.98 21.80
C SER A 96 -2.12 -41.73 20.46
N TRP A 97 -1.81 -41.04 19.35
CA TRP A 97 -1.81 -41.58 17.97
C TRP A 97 -0.41 -41.54 17.33
N LYS A 98 0.65 -41.65 18.15
CA LYS A 98 2.02 -41.86 17.68
C LYS A 98 2.57 -43.16 18.24
#